data_AF-U6DIY4-F1
#
_entry.id   AF-U6DIY4-F1
#
_cell.length_a   1.000
_cell.length_b   1.000
_cell.length_c   1.000
_cell.angle_alpha   90.00
_cell.angle_beta   90.00
_cell.angle_gamma   90.00
#
_symmetry.space_group_name_H-M   'P 1'
#
loop_
_entity.id
_entity.type
_entity.pdbx_description
1 polymer ?
#
loop_
_entity_poly.entity_id
_entity_poly.type
_entity_poly.pdbx_seq_one_letter_code
_entity_poly.pdbx_strand_id
1 'polypeptide(L)'
;TEKIICRDVARGYENVPIPCVNGVDGEPCPEDYKYISENCETSTMNIDRNITHLQHCTCVDDCSSSNCLCGQLSIRCWYDKDGRLLQEFNKIEPPLIFECNQACSCWRNCKNRVVQSGIKVRLQLYRTAKMGWGVRAPQTIPQGTFICEYVGELISDAEADVREDDSYLFDLDNKDGEVYCIDARYYGNISRFINHLCDPNIIPVRVFMLHQDLRFPRIAFFSSRDIRTGEELGFDYGDRFWDIKSKYFTCQCGSEKCKHSAEAIALEQSRLARLDPHPELLPELGSLPPVNP
;
A
#
# COMPACT_ATOMS: atom_id res chain seq x y z
N THR A 1 -21.78 0.78 23.11
CA THR A 1 -21.16 2.11 23.31
C THR A 1 -19.70 1.99 22.95
N GLU A 2 -19.16 2.90 22.14
CA GLU A 2 -17.75 2.89 21.73
C GLU A 2 -16.83 3.17 22.93
N LYS A 3 -15.77 2.38 23.07
CA LYS A 3 -14.78 2.49 24.15
C LYS A 3 -13.40 2.75 23.58
N ILE A 4 -12.66 3.67 24.18
CA ILE A 4 -11.22 3.82 23.93
C ILE A 4 -10.52 2.71 24.72
N ILE A 5 -9.87 1.79 24.01
CA ILE A 5 -9.20 0.63 24.59
C ILE A 5 -7.67 0.76 24.61
N CYS A 6 -7.10 1.65 23.78
CA CYS A 6 -5.72 2.11 23.89
C CYS A 6 -5.64 3.59 23.51
N ARG A 7 -4.87 4.38 24.26
CA ARG A 7 -4.71 5.83 23.99
C ARG A 7 -3.77 6.11 22.82
N ASP A 8 -2.79 5.25 22.61
CA ASP A 8 -1.82 5.37 21.53
C ASP A 8 -1.14 4.03 21.25
N VAL A 9 -1.49 3.39 20.13
CA VAL A 9 -0.88 2.11 19.72
C VAL A 9 0.59 2.27 19.32
N ALA A 10 0.99 3.49 18.93
CA ALA A 10 2.36 3.81 18.56
C ALA A 10 3.28 4.09 19.76
N ARG A 11 2.73 4.21 20.98
CA ARG A 11 3.49 4.45 22.22
C ARG A 11 4.42 5.67 22.14
N GLY A 12 3.98 6.74 21.48
CA GLY A 12 4.70 8.01 21.35
C GLY A 12 5.82 8.04 20.31
N TYR A 13 5.98 6.99 19.49
CA TYR A 13 6.99 6.98 18.42
C TYR A 13 6.59 7.86 17.22
N GLU A 14 5.29 8.06 16.98
CA GLU A 14 4.78 8.92 15.92
C GLU A 14 4.61 10.36 16.40
N ASN A 15 4.61 11.33 15.48
CA ASN A 15 4.41 12.75 15.82
C ASN A 15 3.05 13.02 16.50
N VAL A 16 2.06 12.16 16.28
CA VAL A 16 0.71 12.27 16.81
C VAL A 16 0.26 10.90 17.34
N PRO A 17 -0.46 10.85 18.49
CA PRO A 17 -0.97 9.58 19.01
C PRO A 17 -2.07 9.01 18.13
N ILE A 18 -2.10 7.68 18.03
CA ILE A 18 -3.07 6.91 17.25
C ILE A 18 -3.91 6.06 18.22
N PRO A 19 -5.08 6.55 18.67
CA PRO A 19 -5.91 5.81 19.61
C PRO A 19 -6.56 4.60 18.96
N CYS A 20 -6.85 3.58 19.77
CA CYS A 20 -7.63 2.40 19.40
C CYS A 20 -8.99 2.43 20.10
N VAL A 21 -10.07 2.24 19.33
CA VAL A 21 -11.45 2.22 19.84
C VAL A 21 -12.20 0.97 19.38
N ASN A 22 -13.08 0.45 20.24
CA ASN A 22 -13.98 -0.64 19.89
C ASN A 22 -15.40 -0.34 20.38
N GLY A 23 -16.36 -0.38 19.47
CA GLY A 23 -17.79 -0.26 19.75
C GLY A 23 -18.63 -1.38 19.17
N VAL A 24 -18.01 -2.43 18.64
CA VAL A 24 -18.65 -3.51 17.88
C VAL A 24 -18.73 -4.79 18.70
N ASP A 25 -17.59 -5.24 19.25
CA ASP A 25 -17.47 -6.52 19.96
C ASP A 25 -16.61 -6.38 21.23
N GLY A 26 -16.25 -7.52 21.84
CA GLY A 26 -15.43 -7.59 23.05
C GLY A 26 -13.93 -7.67 22.81
N GLU A 27 -13.46 -7.57 21.55
CA GLU A 27 -12.06 -7.76 21.20
C GLU A 27 -11.18 -6.65 21.82
N PRO A 28 -10.10 -7.00 22.54
CA PRO A 28 -9.16 -6.03 23.09
C PRO A 28 -8.31 -5.39 21.99
N CYS A 29 -7.49 -4.39 22.36
CA CYS A 29 -6.54 -3.79 21.42
C CYS A 29 -5.58 -4.88 20.91
N PRO A 30 -5.29 -4.96 19.60
CA PRO A 30 -4.39 -5.99 19.07
C PRO A 30 -2.98 -5.80 19.62
N GLU A 31 -2.41 -6.88 20.16
CA GLU A 31 -1.07 -6.93 20.78
C GLU A 31 -0.21 -8.09 20.25
N ASP A 32 -0.70 -8.86 19.28
CA ASP A 32 -0.02 -9.99 18.63
C ASP A 32 0.98 -9.55 17.53
N TYR A 33 1.50 -8.33 17.66
CA TYR A 33 2.52 -7.73 16.80
C TYR A 33 3.31 -6.66 17.58
N LYS A 34 4.46 -6.26 17.05
CA LYS A 34 5.29 -5.18 17.57
C LYS A 34 5.12 -3.92 16.72
N TYR A 35 4.57 -2.87 17.31
CA TYR A 35 4.56 -1.55 16.65
C TYR A 35 5.99 -1.03 16.47
N ILE A 36 6.36 -0.69 15.24
CA ILE A 36 7.60 0.01 14.83
C ILE A 36 7.24 1.19 13.93
N SER A 37 7.98 2.29 14.00
CA SER A 37 7.72 3.51 13.20
C SER A 37 8.56 3.61 11.91
N GLU A 38 9.57 2.74 11.78
CA GLU A 38 10.46 2.64 10.62
C GLU A 38 10.70 1.16 10.32
N ASN A 39 10.98 0.81 9.07
CA ASN A 39 11.22 -0.57 8.65
C ASN A 39 12.36 -1.20 9.46
N CYS A 40 12.24 -2.51 9.73
CA CYS A 40 13.28 -3.30 10.38
C CYS A 40 13.80 -4.42 9.47
N GLU A 41 14.99 -4.92 9.80
CA GLU A 41 15.66 -6.02 9.11
C GLU A 41 15.91 -7.16 10.12
N THR A 42 15.51 -8.39 9.82
CA THR A 42 15.80 -9.60 10.63
C THR A 42 16.92 -10.44 10.02
N SER A 43 17.18 -10.26 8.73
CA SER A 43 18.33 -10.74 8.00
C SER A 43 18.96 -9.59 7.22
N THR A 44 20.25 -9.69 6.92
CA THR A 44 20.99 -8.60 6.28
C THR A 44 20.47 -8.33 4.86
N MET A 45 19.92 -7.14 4.62
CA MET A 45 19.43 -6.74 3.29
C MET A 45 20.53 -6.13 2.39
N ASN A 46 21.67 -5.75 2.98
CA ASN A 46 22.76 -5.06 2.28
C ASN A 46 22.28 -3.82 1.51
N ILE A 47 21.44 -3.00 2.14
CA ILE A 47 20.94 -1.74 1.57
C ILE A 47 22.13 -0.81 1.32
N ASP A 48 22.24 -0.27 0.10
CA ASP A 48 23.26 0.73 -0.20
C ASP A 48 22.99 2.04 0.55
N ARG A 49 23.78 2.26 1.61
CA ARG A 49 23.75 3.45 2.45
C ARG A 49 24.96 4.35 2.22
N ASN A 50 25.72 4.14 1.14
CA ASN A 50 26.89 4.97 0.85
C ASN A 50 26.46 6.39 0.48
N ILE A 51 26.84 7.37 1.30
CA ILE A 51 26.48 8.78 1.10
C ILE A 51 26.96 9.33 -0.25
N THR A 52 28.06 8.81 -0.80
CA THR A 52 28.60 9.26 -2.08
C THR A 52 27.80 8.78 -3.28
N HIS A 53 26.94 7.76 -3.10
CA HIS A 53 26.05 7.26 -4.16
C HIS A 53 24.73 8.06 -4.23
N LEU A 54 24.45 8.91 -3.23
CA LEU A 54 23.24 9.74 -3.22
C LEU A 54 23.31 10.82 -4.29
N GLN A 55 22.36 10.77 -5.22
CA GLN A 55 22.03 11.91 -6.06
C GLN A 55 21.38 12.99 -5.18
N HIS A 56 21.89 14.21 -5.28
CA HIS A 56 21.54 15.30 -4.38
C HIS A 56 21.52 16.65 -5.10
N CYS A 57 20.69 17.57 -4.62
CA CYS A 57 20.60 18.91 -5.19
C CYS A 57 21.58 19.89 -4.53
N THR A 58 21.94 20.93 -5.28
CA THR A 58 22.74 22.08 -4.82
C THR A 58 21.88 23.31 -4.58
N CYS A 59 20.57 23.11 -4.38
CA CYS A 59 19.62 24.18 -4.14
C CYS A 59 20.01 25.02 -2.91
N VAL A 60 19.91 26.34 -3.08
CA VAL A 60 20.05 27.34 -2.00
C VAL A 60 18.71 27.97 -1.62
N ASP A 61 17.65 27.64 -2.37
CA ASP A 61 16.26 28.00 -2.11
C ASP A 61 15.55 26.90 -1.28
N ASP A 62 14.22 26.94 -1.24
CA ASP A 62 13.40 25.93 -0.58
C ASP A 62 13.11 24.69 -1.47
N CYS A 63 13.89 24.48 -2.53
CA CYS A 63 13.72 23.42 -3.53
C CYS A 63 12.41 23.49 -4.34
N SER A 64 11.74 24.64 -4.38
CA SER A 64 10.54 24.84 -5.23
C SER A 64 10.88 25.15 -6.70
N SER A 65 12.13 25.50 -7.01
CA SER A 65 12.58 25.76 -8.38
C SER A 65 12.69 24.50 -9.23
N SER A 66 12.50 24.65 -10.55
CA SER A 66 12.67 23.56 -11.53
C SER A 66 14.11 23.03 -11.64
N ASN A 67 15.08 23.72 -11.02
CA ASN A 67 16.49 23.35 -11.04
C ASN A 67 16.85 22.34 -9.94
N CYS A 68 15.91 21.98 -9.06
CA CYS A 68 16.15 20.98 -8.03
C CYS A 68 16.35 19.59 -8.65
N LEU A 69 17.58 19.07 -8.64
CA LEU A 69 17.91 17.74 -9.16
C LEU A 69 17.01 16.65 -8.56
N CYS A 70 16.77 16.68 -7.24
CA CYS A 70 15.91 15.71 -6.57
C CYS A 70 14.49 15.70 -7.16
N GLY A 71 13.94 16.88 -7.49
CA GLY A 71 12.67 16.97 -8.20
C GLY A 71 12.75 16.42 -9.62
N GLN A 72 13.84 16.69 -10.35
CA GLN A 72 14.04 16.20 -11.72
C GLN A 72 14.16 14.67 -11.82
N LEU A 73 14.70 13.99 -10.79
CA LEU A 73 14.70 12.52 -10.71
C LEU A 73 13.28 11.92 -10.74
N SER A 74 12.30 12.72 -10.30
CA SER A 74 10.87 12.40 -10.33
C SER A 74 10.14 13.13 -11.47
N ILE A 75 10.85 13.57 -12.51
CA ILE A 75 10.40 14.49 -13.57
C ILE A 75 10.23 15.93 -13.07
N ARG A 76 9.57 16.12 -11.92
CA ARG A 76 9.45 17.38 -11.18
C ARG A 76 9.18 17.08 -9.70
N CYS A 77 9.34 18.09 -8.83
CA CYS A 77 8.79 17.98 -7.48
C CYS A 77 7.27 17.95 -7.56
N TRP A 78 6.67 16.89 -7.00
CA TRP A 78 5.22 16.66 -7.02
C TRP A 78 4.50 17.23 -5.80
N TYR A 79 5.22 17.87 -4.88
CA TYR A 79 4.63 18.51 -3.71
C TYR A 79 4.32 19.98 -3.97
N ASP A 80 3.13 20.39 -3.60
CA ASP A 80 2.78 21.80 -3.49
C ASP A 80 3.41 22.45 -2.24
N LYS A 81 3.13 23.74 -2.05
CA LYS A 81 3.63 24.50 -0.90
C LYS A 81 3.17 23.96 0.47
N ASP A 82 2.09 23.19 0.52
CA ASP A 82 1.51 22.59 1.72
C ASP A 82 1.94 21.12 1.90
N GLY A 83 2.77 20.58 0.99
CA GLY A 83 3.25 19.21 1.02
C GLY A 83 2.26 18.19 0.46
N ARG A 84 1.27 18.61 -0.34
CA ARG A 84 0.31 17.72 -1.01
C ARG A 84 0.75 17.41 -2.42
N LEU A 85 0.42 16.22 -2.92
CA LEU A 85 0.60 15.88 -4.33
C LEU A 85 -0.19 16.83 -5.22
N LEU A 86 0.44 17.30 -6.31
CA LEU A 86 -0.19 18.11 -7.34
C LEU A 86 -1.39 17.40 -7.99
N GLN A 87 -2.34 18.18 -8.50
CA GLN A 87 -3.56 17.63 -9.10
C GLN A 87 -3.26 16.78 -10.35
N GLU A 88 -2.24 17.17 -11.12
CA GLU A 88 -1.75 16.46 -12.30
C GLU A 88 -0.93 15.20 -11.98
N PHE A 89 -0.71 14.85 -10.71
CA PHE A 89 0.01 13.62 -10.33
C PHE A 89 -0.70 12.38 -10.88
N ASN A 90 0.04 11.50 -11.56
CA ASN A 90 -0.50 10.26 -12.06
C ASN A 90 -0.80 9.29 -10.90
N LYS A 91 -2.09 9.12 -10.59
CA LYS A 91 -2.55 8.24 -9.50
C LYS A 91 -2.67 6.77 -9.89
N ILE A 92 -2.66 6.48 -11.20
CA ILE A 92 -2.82 5.12 -11.73
C ILE A 92 -1.44 4.45 -11.81
N GLU A 93 -0.45 5.18 -12.32
CA GLU A 93 0.95 4.75 -12.37
C GLU A 93 1.84 5.83 -11.71
N PRO A 94 1.92 5.85 -10.36
CA PRO A 94 2.71 6.84 -9.64
C PRO A 94 4.20 6.79 -10.03
N PRO A 95 4.83 7.94 -10.35
CA PRO A 95 6.29 7.99 -10.51
C PRO A 95 7.01 7.72 -9.19
N LEU A 96 8.27 7.33 -9.28
CA LEU A 96 9.16 7.27 -8.11
C LEU A 96 9.42 8.70 -7.60
N ILE A 97 9.24 8.92 -6.29
CA ILE A 97 9.56 10.21 -5.66
C ILE A 97 10.95 10.14 -5.00
N PHE A 98 11.82 11.07 -5.36
CA PHE A 98 13.12 11.28 -4.71
C PHE A 98 13.07 12.53 -3.84
N GLU A 99 12.90 12.34 -2.54
CA GLU A 99 12.98 13.45 -1.59
C GLU A 99 14.42 13.94 -1.44
N CYS A 100 14.58 15.20 -0.99
CA CYS A 100 15.90 15.70 -0.61
C CYS A 100 16.44 14.89 0.57
N ASN A 101 17.77 14.73 0.60
CA ASN A 101 18.48 13.89 1.55
C ASN A 101 19.62 14.66 2.23
N GLN A 102 20.45 13.96 3.00
CA GLN A 102 21.56 14.52 3.78
C GLN A 102 22.76 14.99 2.95
N ALA A 103 22.87 14.58 1.68
CA ALA A 103 23.89 15.08 0.76
C ALA A 103 23.45 16.37 0.04
N CYS A 104 22.17 16.74 0.10
CA CYS A 104 21.67 17.97 -0.51
C CYS A 104 22.15 19.22 0.24
N SER A 105 22.39 20.32 -0.49
CA SER A 105 22.77 21.62 0.11
C SER A 105 21.58 22.36 0.75
N CYS A 106 20.35 21.97 0.43
CA CYS A 106 19.14 22.59 0.95
C CYS A 106 18.90 22.31 2.44
N TRP A 107 18.11 23.17 3.08
CA TRP A 107 17.79 23.05 4.50
C TRP A 107 16.78 21.92 4.78
N ARG A 108 16.69 21.49 6.05
CA ARG A 108 15.81 20.39 6.47
C ARG A 108 14.31 20.69 6.31
N ASN A 109 13.93 21.94 6.18
CA ASN A 109 12.55 22.42 5.98
C ASN A 109 12.23 22.76 4.50
N CYS A 110 13.05 22.32 3.54
CA CYS A 110 12.74 22.52 2.12
C CYS A 110 11.46 21.76 1.70
N LYS A 111 10.88 22.15 0.57
CA LYS A 111 9.57 21.65 0.10
C LYS A 111 9.57 20.19 -0.35
N ASN A 112 10.73 19.59 -0.60
CA ASN A 112 10.85 18.22 -1.08
C ASN A 112 11.22 17.23 0.06
N ARG A 113 10.51 17.30 1.20
CA ARG A 113 10.75 16.50 2.43
C ARG A 113 9.45 16.21 3.20
N VAL A 114 8.42 15.70 2.52
CA VAL A 114 7.09 15.43 3.08
C VAL A 114 7.08 14.12 3.88
N VAL A 115 7.42 13.00 3.24
CA VAL A 115 7.33 11.65 3.83
C VAL A 115 8.31 11.49 4.98
N GLN A 116 9.55 11.97 4.81
CA GLN A 116 10.57 11.94 5.88
C GLN A 116 10.21 12.81 7.10
N SER A 117 9.13 13.60 7.04
CA SER A 117 8.64 14.39 8.17
C SER A 117 7.59 13.66 9.02
N GLY A 118 7.24 12.43 8.64
CA GLY A 118 6.38 11.51 9.40
C GLY A 118 4.89 11.92 9.41
N ILE A 119 4.07 11.11 10.07
CA ILE A 119 2.61 11.29 10.11
C ILE A 119 2.24 12.67 10.67
N LYS A 120 1.28 13.36 10.04
CA LYS A 120 0.73 14.65 10.50
C LYS A 120 -0.78 14.62 10.70
N VAL A 121 -1.49 13.82 9.91
CA VAL A 121 -2.94 13.66 10.03
C VAL A 121 -3.28 12.83 11.27
N ARG A 122 -4.43 13.14 11.90
CA ARG A 122 -4.98 12.31 12.96
C ARG A 122 -5.59 11.05 12.35
N LEU A 123 -5.24 9.89 12.91
CA LEU A 123 -5.75 8.57 12.54
C LEU A 123 -6.33 7.89 13.79
N GLN A 124 -7.23 6.93 13.59
CA GLN A 124 -7.78 6.11 14.66
C GLN A 124 -7.90 4.66 14.19
N LEU A 125 -7.32 3.74 14.98
CA LEU A 125 -7.56 2.31 14.84
C LEU A 125 -8.94 2.01 15.42
N TYR A 126 -9.78 1.33 14.66
CA TYR A 126 -11.15 1.06 15.08
C TYR A 126 -11.62 -0.33 14.66
N ARG A 127 -12.56 -0.90 15.43
CA ARG A 127 -13.20 -2.17 15.07
C ARG A 127 -14.29 -1.93 14.02
N THR A 128 -14.14 -2.53 12.85
CA THR A 128 -15.11 -2.48 11.76
C THR A 128 -16.25 -3.47 12.01
N ALA A 129 -17.33 -3.38 11.23
CA ALA A 129 -18.47 -4.29 11.34
C ALA A 129 -18.20 -5.69 10.74
N LYS A 130 -17.31 -5.81 9.74
CA LYS A 130 -17.15 -7.03 8.92
C LYS A 130 -15.70 -7.42 8.58
N MET A 131 -14.74 -6.53 8.73
CA MET A 131 -13.36 -6.69 8.24
C MET A 131 -12.34 -6.75 9.39
N GLY A 132 -12.80 -6.96 10.63
CA GLY A 132 -11.93 -6.92 11.81
C GLY A 132 -11.52 -5.49 12.16
N TRP A 133 -10.21 -5.26 12.34
CA TRP A 133 -9.66 -3.92 12.61
C TRP A 133 -9.52 -3.11 11.32
N GLY A 134 -9.71 -1.79 11.41
CA GLY A 134 -9.58 -0.84 10.30
C GLY A 134 -8.98 0.48 10.78
N VAL A 135 -8.60 1.34 9.84
CA VAL A 135 -8.10 2.69 10.15
C VAL A 135 -9.05 3.72 9.56
N ARG A 136 -9.45 4.73 10.34
CA ARG A 136 -10.30 5.84 9.86
C ARG A 136 -9.72 7.20 10.20
N ALA A 137 -10.21 8.23 9.48
CA ALA A 137 -9.78 9.61 9.64
C ALA A 137 -10.70 10.39 10.59
N PRO A 138 -10.35 10.69 11.86
CA PRO A 138 -11.11 11.59 12.75
C PRO A 138 -11.06 13.08 12.35
N GLN A 139 -10.63 13.40 11.13
CA GLN A 139 -10.60 14.72 10.54
C GLN A 139 -10.83 14.61 9.02
N THR A 140 -11.14 15.72 8.36
CA THR A 140 -11.05 15.76 6.89
C THR A 140 -9.59 15.72 6.44
N ILE A 141 -9.33 15.04 5.33
CA ILE A 141 -8.00 14.96 4.71
C ILE A 141 -8.12 15.38 3.25
N PRO A 142 -7.55 16.52 2.83
CA PRO A 142 -7.58 16.95 1.43
C PRO A 142 -6.82 15.98 0.53
N GLN A 143 -7.24 15.88 -0.73
CA GLN A 143 -6.57 15.10 -1.77
C GLN A 143 -5.06 15.41 -1.82
N GLY A 144 -4.25 14.39 -2.12
CA GLY A 144 -2.80 14.49 -2.23
C GLY A 144 -2.06 14.60 -0.89
N THR A 145 -2.74 14.57 0.25
CA THR A 145 -2.08 14.62 1.56
C THR A 145 -1.41 13.29 1.88
N PHE A 146 -0.17 13.35 2.38
CA PHE A 146 0.52 12.19 2.94
C PHE A 146 -0.19 11.70 4.22
N ILE A 147 -0.45 10.39 4.29
CA ILE A 147 -1.18 9.74 5.38
C ILE A 147 -0.22 9.09 6.36
N CYS A 148 0.42 8.01 5.92
CA CYS A 148 1.39 7.21 6.64
C CYS A 148 2.19 6.37 5.65
N GLU A 149 3.26 5.74 6.11
CA GLU A 149 4.02 4.76 5.33
C GLU A 149 3.54 3.34 5.63
N TYR A 150 3.67 2.42 4.67
CA TYR A 150 3.58 0.99 4.93
C TYR A 150 4.90 0.50 5.53
N VAL A 151 4.90 0.28 6.84
CA VAL A 151 6.11 -0.10 7.60
C VAL A 151 6.03 -1.54 8.07
N GLY A 152 7.13 -2.27 7.94
CA GLY A 152 7.27 -3.63 8.45
C GLY A 152 8.69 -4.18 8.37
N GLU A 153 8.79 -5.50 8.39
CA GLU A 153 10.02 -6.26 8.22
C GLU A 153 10.38 -6.37 6.73
N LEU A 154 11.59 -5.95 6.34
CA LEU A 154 12.09 -6.16 4.99
C LEU A 154 12.57 -7.61 4.82
N ILE A 155 11.97 -8.31 3.86
CA ILE A 155 12.29 -9.71 3.54
C ILE A 155 12.45 -9.89 2.02
N SER A 156 13.17 -10.94 1.61
CA SER A 156 13.21 -11.35 0.20
C SER A 156 11.95 -12.10 -0.19
N ASP A 157 11.65 -12.18 -1.49
CA ASP A 157 10.54 -12.99 -2.01
C ASP A 157 10.67 -14.48 -1.60
N ALA A 158 11.89 -15.03 -1.58
CA ALA A 158 12.13 -16.40 -1.12
C ALA A 158 11.80 -16.62 0.36
N GLU A 159 11.97 -15.60 1.22
CA GLU A 159 11.54 -15.65 2.62
C GLU A 159 10.03 -15.47 2.74
N ALA A 160 9.42 -14.64 1.88
CA ALA A 160 7.97 -14.47 1.83
C ALA A 160 7.25 -15.78 1.47
N ASP A 161 7.79 -16.55 0.51
CA ASP A 161 7.22 -17.84 0.06
C ASP A 161 7.14 -18.91 1.17
N VAL A 162 7.98 -18.83 2.20
CA VAL A 162 8.00 -19.80 3.30
C VAL A 162 7.22 -19.33 4.54
N ARG A 163 6.67 -18.10 4.52
CA ARG A 163 5.85 -17.56 5.61
C ARG A 163 4.43 -18.12 5.51
N GLU A 164 3.92 -18.63 6.64
CA GLU A 164 2.56 -19.20 6.67
C GLU A 164 1.45 -18.16 6.54
N ASP A 165 1.67 -16.93 7.04
CA ASP A 165 0.69 -15.84 7.02
C ASP A 165 1.15 -14.71 6.10
N ASP A 166 0.67 -14.76 4.86
CA ASP A 166 0.90 -13.81 3.77
C ASP A 166 -0.11 -12.63 3.79
N SER A 167 -0.92 -12.48 4.84
CA SER A 167 -2.01 -11.49 4.88
C SER A 167 -1.53 -10.04 5.06
N TYR A 168 -0.26 -9.84 5.39
CA TYR A 168 0.35 -8.53 5.71
C TYR A 168 1.59 -8.24 4.86
N LEU A 169 1.65 -8.81 3.66
CA LEU A 169 2.74 -8.57 2.71
C LEU A 169 2.43 -7.38 1.81
N PHE A 170 3.45 -6.58 1.53
CA PHE A 170 3.44 -5.56 0.49
C PHE A 170 4.64 -5.77 -0.44
N ASP A 171 4.37 -6.08 -1.71
CA ASP A 171 5.40 -6.37 -2.69
C ASP A 171 6.12 -5.09 -3.16
N LEU A 172 7.45 -5.15 -3.20
CA LEU A 172 8.32 -4.10 -3.71
C LEU A 172 8.81 -4.49 -5.11
N ASP A 173 7.91 -4.55 -6.09
CA ASP A 173 8.29 -4.99 -7.44
C ASP A 173 9.42 -4.13 -8.00
N ASN A 174 10.58 -4.72 -8.25
CA ASN A 174 11.66 -4.07 -8.97
C ASN A 174 11.76 -4.64 -10.39
N LYS A 175 12.06 -3.79 -11.37
CA LYS A 175 12.19 -4.22 -12.78
C LYS A 175 13.45 -5.06 -13.03
N ASP A 176 14.40 -5.04 -12.10
CA ASP A 176 15.74 -5.62 -12.25
C ASP A 176 15.91 -7.03 -11.65
N GLY A 177 14.80 -7.71 -11.31
CA GLY A 177 14.77 -9.16 -11.09
C GLY A 177 14.86 -9.64 -9.64
N GLU A 178 15.47 -8.88 -8.72
CA GLU A 178 15.36 -9.17 -7.28
C GLU A 178 14.13 -8.48 -6.69
N VAL A 179 13.20 -9.28 -6.16
CA VAL A 179 11.97 -8.81 -5.53
C VAL A 179 12.08 -8.94 -4.02
N TYR A 180 11.65 -7.89 -3.33
CA TYR A 180 11.58 -7.83 -1.87
C TYR A 180 10.14 -7.52 -1.46
N CYS A 181 9.82 -7.82 -0.21
CA CYS A 181 8.52 -7.53 0.37
C CYS A 181 8.69 -6.82 1.72
N ILE A 182 7.68 -6.05 2.10
CA ILE A 182 7.50 -5.57 3.47
C ILE A 182 6.47 -6.49 4.14
N ASP A 183 6.89 -7.24 5.15
CA ASP A 183 6.02 -8.07 5.98
C ASP A 183 5.65 -7.33 7.28
N ALA A 184 4.38 -6.94 7.39
CA ALA A 184 3.85 -6.26 8.58
C ALA A 184 3.19 -7.20 9.61
N ARG A 185 3.34 -8.53 9.46
CA ARG A 185 2.69 -9.52 10.33
C ARG A 185 3.15 -9.41 11.77
N TYR A 186 4.47 -9.44 11.99
CA TYR A 186 5.10 -9.46 13.31
C TYR A 186 5.59 -8.07 13.75
N TYR A 187 6.11 -7.29 12.81
CA TYR A 187 6.59 -5.93 13.04
C TYR A 187 5.91 -5.01 12.04
N GLY A 188 5.22 -3.97 12.47
CA GLY A 188 4.63 -3.01 11.55
C GLY A 188 4.03 -1.80 12.24
N ASN A 189 3.71 -0.75 11.49
CA ASN A 189 3.08 0.46 12.04
C ASN A 189 1.54 0.40 11.88
N ILE A 190 0.86 1.56 11.94
CA ILE A 190 -0.58 1.68 11.73
C ILE A 190 -1.08 1.16 10.37
N SER A 191 -0.25 1.13 9.32
CA SER A 191 -0.65 0.74 7.96
C SER A 191 -1.11 -0.70 7.86
N ARG A 192 -0.60 -1.59 8.71
CA ARG A 192 -0.94 -3.02 8.73
C ARG A 192 -2.44 -3.27 8.96
N PHE A 193 -3.15 -2.28 9.50
CA PHE A 193 -4.58 -2.34 9.80
C PHE A 193 -5.45 -1.65 8.73
N ILE A 194 -4.86 -1.12 7.66
CA ILE A 194 -5.60 -0.47 6.59
C ILE A 194 -6.20 -1.55 5.69
N ASN A 195 -7.52 -1.65 5.65
CA ASN A 195 -8.24 -2.65 4.86
C ASN A 195 -8.18 -2.38 3.35
N HIS A 196 -8.51 -3.41 2.58
CA HIS A 196 -8.73 -3.29 1.14
C HIS A 196 -10.02 -2.52 0.83
N LEU A 197 -9.97 -1.64 -0.16
CA LEU A 197 -11.15 -1.06 -0.81
C LEU A 197 -11.03 -1.15 -2.34
N CYS A 198 -12.05 -1.66 -3.03
CA CYS A 198 -12.10 -1.67 -4.50
C CYS A 198 -12.26 -0.26 -5.11
N ASP A 199 -12.78 0.71 -4.34
CA ASP A 199 -12.79 2.15 -4.67
C ASP A 199 -11.95 2.93 -3.64
N PRO A 200 -10.61 2.81 -3.72
CA PRO A 200 -9.70 3.23 -2.67
C PRO A 200 -9.60 4.76 -2.56
N ASN A 201 -9.47 5.25 -1.32
CA ASN A 201 -9.25 6.67 -1.02
C ASN A 201 -7.78 7.01 -0.75
N ILE A 202 -6.88 6.03 -0.74
CA ILE A 202 -5.43 6.24 -0.67
C ILE A 202 -4.71 5.41 -1.74
N ILE A 203 -3.55 5.89 -2.19
CA ILE A 203 -2.68 5.22 -3.16
C ILE A 203 -1.26 5.06 -2.58
N PRO A 204 -0.60 3.91 -2.81
CA PRO A 204 0.80 3.74 -2.47
C PRO A 204 1.68 4.47 -3.50
N VAL A 205 2.73 5.15 -3.02
CA VAL A 205 3.75 5.80 -3.85
C VAL A 205 5.12 5.39 -3.34
N ARG A 206 6.01 5.02 -4.26
CA ARG A 206 7.39 4.62 -3.95
C ARG A 206 8.25 5.86 -3.74
N VAL A 207 8.91 5.95 -2.59
CA VAL A 207 9.66 7.13 -2.17
C VAL A 207 11.07 6.75 -1.70
N PHE A 208 12.06 7.52 -2.13
CA PHE A 208 13.44 7.44 -1.69
C PHE A 208 13.81 8.67 -0.86
N MET A 209 14.50 8.43 0.27
CA MET A 209 14.82 9.47 1.26
C MET A 209 16.31 9.37 1.65
N LEU A 210 16.62 8.62 2.71
CA LEU A 210 17.97 8.56 3.29
C LEU A 210 18.95 7.69 2.48
N HIS A 211 18.42 6.80 1.65
CA HIS A 211 19.13 6.00 0.65
C HIS A 211 18.34 6.02 -0.68
N GLN A 212 19.00 5.63 -1.77
CA GLN A 212 18.43 5.55 -3.12
C GLN A 212 18.60 4.16 -3.76
N ASP A 213 18.85 3.15 -2.94
CA ASP A 213 18.84 1.73 -3.37
C ASP A 213 17.44 1.36 -3.90
N LEU A 214 17.33 1.21 -5.22
CA LEU A 214 16.06 1.03 -5.92
C LEU A 214 15.34 -0.28 -5.58
N ARG A 215 16.03 -1.24 -4.96
CA ARG A 215 15.44 -2.48 -4.46
C ARG A 215 14.53 -2.25 -3.25
N PHE A 216 14.75 -1.16 -2.50
CA PHE A 216 14.08 -0.90 -1.23
C PHE A 216 13.36 0.46 -1.23
N PRO A 217 12.38 0.70 -2.12
CA PRO A 217 11.55 1.90 -2.02
C PRO A 217 10.75 1.86 -0.71
N ARG A 218 10.61 3.02 -0.05
CA ARG A 218 9.64 3.18 1.03
C ARG A 218 8.26 3.42 0.44
N ILE A 219 7.21 2.85 1.05
CA ILE A 219 5.85 2.86 0.49
C ILE A 219 5.00 3.90 1.23
N ALA A 220 4.85 5.09 0.67
CA ALA A 220 4.08 6.17 1.27
C ALA A 220 2.64 6.18 0.75
N PHE A 221 1.65 6.22 1.63
CA PHE A 221 0.25 6.41 1.25
C PHE A 221 -0.11 7.88 1.15
N PHE A 222 -0.73 8.25 0.03
CA PHE A 222 -1.32 9.56 -0.20
C PHE A 222 -2.81 9.44 -0.48
N SER A 223 -3.61 10.39 0.01
CA SER A 223 -5.05 10.41 -0.31
C SER A 223 -5.29 10.65 -1.80
N SER A 224 -6.06 9.78 -2.45
CA SER A 224 -6.39 9.84 -3.89
C SER A 224 -7.51 10.83 -4.22
N ARG A 225 -8.32 11.16 -3.20
CA ARG A 225 -9.45 12.12 -3.19
C ARG A 225 -9.54 12.79 -1.82
N ASP A 226 -10.42 13.77 -1.67
CA ASP A 226 -10.78 14.28 -0.35
C ASP A 226 -11.44 13.19 0.51
N ILE A 227 -10.99 13.04 1.75
CA ILE A 227 -11.47 12.05 2.72
C ILE A 227 -12.26 12.77 3.81
N ARG A 228 -13.48 12.29 4.10
CA ARG A 228 -14.34 12.89 5.13
C ARG A 228 -13.96 12.43 6.54
N THR A 229 -14.36 13.22 7.53
CA THR A 229 -14.25 12.81 8.94
C THR A 229 -15.08 11.54 9.19
N GLY A 230 -14.47 10.55 9.84
CA GLY A 230 -15.02 9.24 10.13
C GLY A 230 -14.86 8.22 9.00
N GLU A 231 -14.40 8.62 7.82
CA GLU A 231 -14.24 7.71 6.68
C GLU A 231 -13.09 6.72 6.91
N GLU A 232 -13.34 5.45 6.61
CA GLU A 232 -12.32 4.39 6.64
C GLU A 232 -11.34 4.56 5.50
N LEU A 233 -10.06 4.40 5.80
CA LEU A 233 -8.98 4.40 4.82
C LEU A 233 -8.84 3.02 4.20
N GLY A 234 -8.59 2.98 2.90
CA GLY A 234 -8.27 1.74 2.22
C GLY A 234 -7.62 1.94 0.86
N PHE A 235 -6.75 1.00 0.51
CA PHE A 235 -6.05 0.93 -0.77
C PHE A 235 -6.43 -0.36 -1.52
N ASP A 236 -6.10 -0.41 -2.81
CA ASP A 236 -6.25 -1.63 -3.58
C ASP A 236 -5.09 -2.58 -3.24
N TYR A 237 -5.39 -3.80 -2.81
CA TYR A 237 -4.38 -4.80 -2.44
C TYR A 237 -3.78 -5.49 -3.66
N GLY A 238 -4.37 -5.27 -4.85
CA GLY A 238 -3.94 -5.87 -6.09
C GLY A 238 -4.45 -7.30 -6.28
N ASP A 239 -4.32 -7.77 -7.50
CA ASP A 239 -4.88 -9.06 -7.92
C ASP A 239 -4.13 -10.24 -7.29
N ARG A 240 -2.81 -10.14 -7.07
CA ARG A 240 -2.00 -11.21 -6.41
C ARG A 240 -2.60 -11.62 -5.06
N PHE A 241 -2.99 -10.63 -4.23
CA PHE A 241 -3.66 -10.90 -2.96
C PHE A 241 -4.99 -11.62 -3.17
N TRP A 242 -5.84 -11.10 -4.06
CA TRP A 242 -7.18 -11.63 -4.26
C TRP A 242 -7.21 -12.98 -4.97
N ASP A 243 -6.27 -13.28 -5.85
CA ASP A 243 -6.13 -14.59 -6.50
C ASP A 243 -5.87 -15.71 -5.49
N ILE A 244 -5.15 -15.41 -4.42
CA ILE A 244 -4.88 -16.33 -3.31
C ILE A 244 -6.07 -16.32 -2.34
N LYS A 245 -6.49 -15.14 -1.86
CA LYS A 245 -7.39 -14.99 -0.72
C LYS A 245 -8.87 -15.20 -1.05
N SER A 246 -9.29 -15.01 -2.30
CA SER A 246 -10.69 -15.17 -2.72
C SER A 246 -11.25 -16.59 -2.51
N LYS A 247 -10.37 -17.59 -2.34
CA LYS A 247 -10.73 -18.97 -2.01
C LYS A 247 -11.17 -19.15 -0.55
N TYR A 248 -10.76 -18.24 0.33
CA TYR A 248 -10.98 -18.32 1.78
C TYR A 248 -12.06 -17.34 2.25
N PHE A 249 -12.09 -16.13 1.68
CA PHE A 249 -13.10 -15.12 1.95
C PHE A 249 -13.27 -14.18 0.76
N THR A 250 -14.37 -13.41 0.73
CA THR A 250 -14.66 -12.44 -0.33
C THR A 250 -14.69 -11.02 0.21
N CYS A 251 -14.45 -10.05 -0.67
CA CYS A 251 -14.36 -8.64 -0.30
C CYS A 251 -15.67 -8.10 0.29
N GLN A 252 -15.54 -7.39 1.42
CA GLN A 252 -16.64 -6.78 2.17
C GLN A 252 -16.63 -5.24 2.12
N CYS A 253 -15.93 -4.64 1.15
CA CYS A 253 -15.80 -3.17 1.06
C CYS A 253 -17.12 -2.44 0.82
N GLY A 254 -18.17 -3.13 0.36
CA GLY A 254 -19.51 -2.58 0.15
C GLY A 254 -19.64 -1.59 -1.02
N SER A 255 -18.57 -1.38 -1.80
CA SER A 255 -18.61 -0.55 -2.99
C SER A 255 -19.46 -1.18 -4.09
N GLU A 256 -20.25 -0.37 -4.79
CA GLU A 256 -20.95 -0.76 -6.03
C GLU A 256 -19.98 -1.14 -7.17
N LYS A 257 -18.72 -0.71 -7.08
CA LYS A 257 -17.63 -1.07 -8.01
C LYS A 257 -16.79 -2.25 -7.51
N CYS A 258 -17.29 -3.03 -6.54
CA CYS A 258 -16.53 -4.15 -5.98
C CYS A 258 -16.23 -5.20 -7.06
N LYS A 259 -14.96 -5.59 -7.15
CA LYS A 259 -14.46 -6.60 -8.11
C LYS A 259 -14.17 -7.97 -7.47
N HIS A 260 -14.23 -8.05 -6.13
CA HIS A 260 -13.84 -9.26 -5.38
C HIS A 260 -14.91 -9.73 -4.38
N SER A 261 -16.16 -9.26 -4.48
CA SER A 261 -17.26 -9.81 -3.68
C SER A 261 -17.71 -11.16 -4.23
N ALA A 262 -18.45 -11.92 -3.43
CA ALA A 262 -19.02 -13.20 -3.87
C ALA A 262 -19.89 -13.03 -5.14
N GLU A 263 -20.66 -11.94 -5.22
CA GLU A 263 -21.51 -11.61 -6.37
C GLU A 263 -20.66 -11.26 -7.61
N ALA A 264 -19.61 -10.45 -7.45
CA ALA A 264 -18.73 -10.06 -8.55
C ALA A 264 -17.99 -11.26 -9.14
N ILE A 265 -17.45 -12.12 -8.28
CA ILE A 265 -16.76 -13.35 -8.68
C ILE A 265 -17.71 -14.30 -9.42
N ALA A 266 -18.92 -14.51 -8.88
CA ALA A 266 -19.93 -15.38 -9.51
C ALA A 266 -20.38 -14.86 -10.89
N LEU A 267 -20.53 -13.53 -11.03
CA LEU A 267 -20.90 -12.92 -12.30
C LEU A 267 -19.81 -13.13 -13.37
N GLU A 268 -18.54 -12.96 -13.01
CA GLU A 268 -17.41 -13.14 -13.92
C GLU A 268 -17.25 -14.61 -14.35
N GLN A 269 -17.41 -15.56 -13.42
CA GLN A 269 -17.41 -16.98 -13.73
C GLN A 269 -18.55 -17.35 -14.70
N SER A 270 -19.75 -16.80 -14.49
CA SER A 270 -20.87 -17.00 -15.42
C SER A 270 -20.60 -16.40 -16.80
N ARG A 271 -19.94 -15.23 -16.86
CA ARG A 271 -19.54 -14.58 -18.11
C ARG A 271 -18.54 -15.44 -18.89
N LEU A 272 -17.51 -15.96 -18.22
CA LEU A 272 -16.49 -16.82 -18.82
C LEU A 272 -17.10 -18.14 -19.33
N ALA A 273 -17.98 -18.77 -18.55
CA ALA A 273 -18.67 -20.00 -18.96
C ALA A 273 -19.55 -19.84 -20.22
N ARG A 274 -20.07 -18.63 -20.49
CA ARG A 274 -20.84 -18.31 -21.70
C ARG A 274 -19.96 -18.06 -22.92
N LEU A 275 -18.68 -17.76 -22.73
CA LEU A 275 -17.73 -17.47 -23.79
C LEU A 275 -16.95 -18.71 -24.25
N ASP A 276 -17.01 -19.81 -23.52
CA ASP A 276 -16.40 -21.09 -23.89
C ASP A 276 -17.25 -21.82 -24.96
N PRO A 277 -16.79 -21.97 -26.21
CA PRO A 277 -17.48 -22.76 -27.21
C PRO A 277 -17.05 -24.24 -27.11
N HIS A 278 -17.94 -25.04 -26.51
CA HIS A 278 -18.07 -26.51 -26.55
C HIS A 278 -17.23 -27.43 -25.63
N PRO A 279 -17.94 -28.43 -25.07
CA PRO A 279 -17.60 -29.84 -25.31
C PRO A 279 -18.74 -30.61 -26.03
N GLU A 280 -18.34 -31.55 -26.89
CA GLU A 280 -19.06 -32.70 -27.48
C GLU A 280 -20.10 -32.52 -28.61
N LEU A 281 -19.71 -33.00 -29.82
CA LEU A 281 -20.43 -34.00 -30.64
C LEU A 281 -19.53 -34.42 -31.83
N LEU A 282 -18.64 -35.40 -31.62
CA LEU A 282 -18.10 -36.20 -32.72
C LEU A 282 -19.10 -37.32 -32.99
N PRO A 283 -19.70 -37.45 -34.19
CA PRO A 283 -20.45 -38.65 -34.54
C PRO A 283 -19.47 -39.82 -34.74
N GLU A 284 -19.73 -40.94 -34.07
CA GLU A 284 -19.09 -42.21 -34.35
C GLU A 284 -19.18 -42.52 -35.86
N LEU A 285 -18.03 -42.72 -36.51
CA LEU A 285 -18.00 -43.21 -37.88
C LEU A 285 -18.43 -44.69 -37.87
N GLY A 286 -19.71 -44.90 -38.15
CA GLY A 286 -20.30 -46.22 -38.35
C GLY A 286 -19.60 -47.00 -39.48
N SER A 287 -19.46 -48.29 -39.22
CA SER A 287 -18.94 -49.33 -40.10
C SER A 287 -19.67 -49.40 -41.45
N LEU A 288 -18.92 -49.36 -42.55
CA LEU A 288 -19.43 -49.62 -43.90
C LEU A 288 -19.55 -51.14 -44.15
N PRO A 289 -20.65 -51.62 -44.77
CA PRO A 289 -20.80 -53.03 -45.15
C PRO A 289 -20.06 -53.35 -46.47
N PRO A 290 -19.76 -54.63 -46.74
CA PRO A 290 -18.92 -55.03 -47.87
C PRO A 290 -19.69 -54.95 -49.19
N VAL A 291 -19.00 -54.52 -50.25
CA VAL A 291 -19.50 -54.56 -51.63
C VAL A 291 -18.67 -55.58 -52.41
N ASN A 292 -19.33 -56.64 -52.86
CA ASN A 292 -18.93 -57.52 -53.96
C ASN A 292 -20.12 -57.60 -54.93
N PRO A 293 -19.88 -57.74 -56.24
CA PRO A 293 -19.68 -59.08 -56.82
C PRO A 293 -18.29 -59.29 -57.43
#